data_AF-A0A419DTX6-F1
#
_entry.id   AF-A0A419DTX6-F1
#
_cell.length_a   1.000
_cell.length_b   1.000
_cell.length_c   1.000
_cell.angle_alpha   90.00
_cell.angle_beta   90.00
_cell.angle_gamma   90.00
#
_symmetry.space_group_name_H-M   'P 1'
#
loop_
_entity.id
_entity.type
_entity.pdbx_description
1 polymer ?
#
loop_
_entity_poly.entity_id
_entity_poly.type
_entity_poly.pdbx_seq_one_letter_code
_entity_poly.pdbx_strand_id
1 'polypeptide(L)'
;MSAAKRLSLRLLFFAFAPQGNSPIDAKADAADATSITDASIAGFGNNYFVGDVILQTSGTYKGQEAVVTGYNNSTGQISVASWPSGTPSINDEFVIKDRAYYKVRAVDTYGPGSFSSAVTINFTPLAEAEIGDTIISARKLIAGELITLSAQIKDLIVTNAKIYDLDGSKITAQSITLSKLASDAIPPKTYYQASEPTSGMNEGDYWIDTDDNNKLYIYQNSSWQVVSESGGGGGITVFKQASIPTSLSIGDLWIDTDDGDKLYRAASVGADQIVSGEWELVNVATATGWAHGSDITKIDGGKIYTDSITADKINVNQLDALAVNTGNLNVDGYIKSNNYVAGTTGYKLSASTGLEVNTGVIKGQVLETNAISEIITATATNKSTGSTSYVDLISAQITTPDATKLLILFQAGDLRLDYQEDQSDWIDIQVLINSVEKTGARVGGLFADIPGGILFYNQRLPTQIHHWEAVNAGTYTVLVRWKVGRSGITAYAGDSFAVKLSLMQNKK
;
A
#
# COMPACT_ATOMS: atom_id res chain seq x y z
N MET A 1 -96.19 -30.36 -10.82
CA MET A 1 -95.84 -31.19 -9.64
C MET A 1 -94.69 -30.52 -8.90
N SER A 2 -94.77 -30.47 -7.57
CA SER A 2 -93.87 -29.82 -6.59
C SER A 2 -93.86 -28.29 -6.55
N ALA A 3 -94.81 -27.73 -5.79
CA ALA A 3 -94.85 -26.32 -5.42
C ALA A 3 -93.99 -26.08 -4.17
N ALA A 4 -92.93 -25.27 -4.30
CA ALA A 4 -92.23 -24.71 -3.16
C ALA A 4 -93.12 -23.66 -2.48
N LYS A 5 -93.63 -23.95 -1.28
CA LYS A 5 -94.29 -22.98 -0.40
C LYS A 5 -93.27 -21.89 -0.02
N ARG A 6 -93.32 -20.75 -0.71
CA ARG A 6 -92.66 -19.52 -0.25
C ARG A 6 -93.51 -18.91 0.86
N LEU A 7 -93.03 -19.03 2.10
CA LEU A 7 -93.56 -18.35 3.27
C LEU A 7 -93.32 -16.84 3.09
N SER A 8 -94.32 -16.08 2.65
CA SER A 8 -94.24 -14.62 2.61
C SER A 8 -94.37 -14.07 4.03
N LEU A 9 -93.24 -13.78 4.67
CA LEU A 9 -93.20 -12.99 5.90
C LEU A 9 -93.51 -11.53 5.51
N ARG A 10 -94.78 -11.13 5.59
CA ARG A 10 -95.14 -9.71 5.54
C ARG A 10 -94.64 -9.04 6.81
N LEU A 11 -93.50 -8.38 6.73
CA LEU A 11 -93.04 -7.45 7.76
C LEU A 11 -93.97 -6.23 7.73
N LEU A 12 -95.05 -6.26 8.50
CA LEU A 12 -95.77 -5.03 8.84
C LEU A 12 -94.84 -4.20 9.72
N PHE A 13 -94.41 -3.04 9.23
CA PHE A 13 -93.76 -2.02 10.05
C PHE A 13 -94.75 -1.57 11.13
N PHE A 14 -94.67 -2.17 12.31
CA PHE A 14 -95.33 -1.65 13.50
C PHE A 14 -94.42 -0.60 14.14
N ALA A 15 -94.95 0.60 14.32
CA ALA A 15 -94.28 1.66 15.06
C ALA A 15 -93.96 1.17 16.47
N PHE A 16 -92.68 1.13 16.82
CA PHE A 16 -92.20 0.86 18.17
C PHE A 16 -92.43 2.11 19.03
N ALA A 17 -93.56 2.17 19.73
CA ALA A 17 -93.76 3.14 20.79
C ALA A 17 -93.42 2.47 22.14
N PRO A 18 -92.35 2.88 22.85
CA PRO A 18 -92.17 2.46 24.23
C PRO A 18 -93.30 3.07 25.08
N GLN A 19 -94.31 2.27 25.43
CA GLN A 19 -95.30 2.64 26.43
C GLN A 19 -94.80 2.18 27.80
N GLY A 20 -94.22 3.12 28.57
CA GLY A 20 -94.12 3.01 30.02
C GLY A 20 -95.13 3.96 30.66
N ASN A 21 -95.63 3.63 31.85
CA ASN A 21 -96.44 4.55 32.64
C ASN A 21 -95.61 5.77 33.04
N SER A 22 -96.27 6.92 33.21
CA SER A 22 -95.60 8.09 33.77
C SER A 22 -95.21 7.81 35.21
N PRO A 23 -94.04 8.26 35.68
CA PRO A 23 -93.64 8.07 37.07
C PRO A 23 -94.69 8.62 38.04
N ILE A 24 -94.93 7.91 39.14
CA ILE A 24 -95.90 8.28 40.17
C ILE A 24 -95.14 8.68 41.43
N ASP A 25 -95.42 9.88 41.90
CA ASP A 25 -94.87 10.40 43.16
C ASP A 25 -95.61 9.78 44.35
N ALA A 26 -94.87 9.45 45.41
CA ALA A 26 -95.40 8.92 46.66
C ALA A 26 -94.68 9.56 47.85
N LYS A 27 -95.34 9.62 49.00
CA LYS A 27 -94.79 10.12 50.25
C LYS A 27 -95.15 9.19 51.39
N ALA A 28 -94.14 8.67 52.10
CA ALA A 28 -94.35 7.67 53.13
C ALA A 28 -95.14 8.22 54.33
N ASP A 29 -96.41 7.84 54.46
CA ASP A 29 -97.21 8.02 55.68
C ASP A 29 -96.76 7.05 56.79
N ALA A 30 -96.21 5.91 56.40
CA ALA A 30 -95.49 4.98 57.26
C ALA A 30 -94.36 4.31 56.48
N ALA A 31 -93.27 3.96 57.16
CA ALA A 31 -92.14 3.25 56.56
C ALA A 31 -91.61 2.17 57.52
N ASP A 32 -91.29 1.01 56.95
CA ASP A 32 -90.62 -0.08 57.64
C ASP A 32 -89.48 -0.66 56.79
N ALA A 33 -88.76 -1.65 57.31
CA ALA A 33 -87.58 -2.23 56.66
C ALA A 33 -87.83 -2.86 55.28
N THR A 34 -89.10 -3.11 54.93
CA THR A 34 -89.53 -3.82 53.73
C THR A 34 -90.68 -3.13 52.99
N SER A 35 -91.18 -2.00 53.45
CA SER A 35 -92.32 -1.34 52.86
C SER A 35 -92.39 0.15 53.17
N ILE A 36 -93.11 0.86 52.31
CA ILE A 36 -93.70 2.15 52.65
C ILE A 36 -95.20 2.06 52.47
N THR A 37 -95.96 2.81 53.25
CA THR A 37 -97.40 3.02 53.04
C THR A 37 -97.63 4.48 52.75
N ASP A 38 -98.37 4.75 51.68
CA ASP A 38 -98.83 6.08 51.31
C ASP A 38 -100.29 5.95 50.86
N ALA A 39 -101.20 6.51 51.66
CA ALA A 39 -102.63 6.42 51.38
C ALA A 39 -103.02 7.15 50.09
N SER A 40 -102.23 8.13 49.64
CA SER A 40 -102.51 8.90 48.41
C SER A 40 -102.33 8.07 47.14
N ILE A 41 -101.51 7.00 47.21
CA ILE A 41 -101.36 6.02 46.14
C ILE A 41 -102.20 4.76 46.40
N ALA A 42 -103.23 4.80 47.25
CA ALA A 42 -104.23 3.75 47.35
C ALA A 42 -105.21 3.82 46.16
N GLY A 43 -105.86 2.70 45.84
CA GLY A 43 -106.92 2.63 44.82
C GLY A 43 -106.46 2.29 43.40
N PHE A 44 -105.15 2.09 43.16
CA PHE A 44 -104.69 1.48 41.91
C PHE A 44 -105.09 0.00 41.81
N GLY A 45 -104.94 -0.59 40.62
CA GLY A 45 -105.23 -2.02 40.42
C GLY A 45 -104.39 -2.93 41.33
N ASN A 46 -104.88 -4.14 41.61
CA ASN A 46 -104.07 -5.10 42.36
C ASN A 46 -102.76 -5.39 41.60
N ASN A 47 -101.63 -5.45 42.32
CA ASN A 47 -100.28 -5.59 41.76
C ASN A 47 -99.84 -4.50 40.76
N TYR A 48 -100.50 -3.34 40.71
CA TYR A 48 -100.23 -2.31 39.68
C TYR A 48 -98.75 -1.91 39.57
N PHE A 49 -98.06 -1.78 40.71
CA PHE A 49 -96.65 -1.39 40.77
C PHE A 49 -95.68 -2.57 40.85
N VAL A 50 -96.15 -3.82 40.89
CA VAL A 50 -95.27 -4.98 41.12
C VAL A 50 -94.35 -5.19 39.91
N GLY A 51 -93.04 -5.19 40.15
CA GLY A 51 -92.01 -5.24 39.12
C GLY A 51 -91.39 -3.88 38.77
N ASP A 52 -92.04 -2.79 39.16
CA ASP A 52 -91.50 -1.44 38.98
C ASP A 52 -90.36 -1.15 39.96
N VAL A 53 -89.73 0.00 39.77
CA VAL A 53 -88.67 0.51 40.64
C VAL A 53 -89.21 1.67 41.45
N ILE A 54 -89.14 1.56 42.77
CA ILE A 54 -89.38 2.68 43.68
C ILE A 54 -88.03 3.31 44.03
N LEU A 55 -87.91 4.61 43.76
CA LEU A 55 -86.72 5.43 44.00
C LEU A 55 -87.02 6.43 45.12
N GLN A 56 -86.23 6.44 46.18
CA GLN A 56 -86.32 7.47 47.22
C GLN A 56 -85.73 8.80 46.71
N THR A 57 -86.52 9.86 46.69
CA THR A 57 -86.15 11.17 46.13
C THR A 57 -85.87 12.25 47.20
N SER A 58 -86.22 11.99 48.46
CA SER A 58 -85.89 12.85 49.62
C SER A 58 -85.43 12.05 50.84
N GLY A 59 -85.06 12.72 51.93
CA GLY A 59 -84.62 12.07 53.17
C GLY A 59 -83.16 11.60 53.18
N THR A 60 -82.78 10.91 54.25
CA THR A 60 -81.39 10.48 54.54
C THR A 60 -80.83 9.55 53.47
N TYR A 61 -81.65 8.67 52.90
CA TYR A 61 -81.23 7.64 51.94
C TYR A 61 -81.62 7.98 50.50
N LYS A 62 -81.76 9.27 50.18
CA LYS A 62 -82.07 9.77 48.83
C LYS A 62 -81.15 9.11 47.78
N GLY A 63 -81.75 8.57 46.73
CA GLY A 63 -81.07 7.87 45.65
C GLY A 63 -81.14 6.35 45.74
N GLN A 64 -81.59 5.77 46.86
CA GLN A 64 -81.78 4.33 46.94
C GLN A 64 -82.96 3.88 46.09
N GLU A 65 -82.78 2.76 45.38
CA GLU A 65 -83.79 2.15 44.53
C GLU A 65 -84.08 0.72 44.98
N ALA A 66 -85.35 0.35 44.97
CA ALA A 66 -85.77 -1.00 45.27
C ALA A 66 -86.82 -1.47 44.27
N VAL A 67 -86.86 -2.79 44.06
CA VAL A 67 -87.88 -3.43 43.25
C VAL A 67 -89.14 -3.60 44.07
N VAL A 68 -90.27 -3.12 43.56
CA VAL A 68 -91.57 -3.39 44.17
C VAL A 68 -91.91 -4.87 44.00
N THR A 69 -92.01 -5.58 45.12
CA THR A 69 -92.33 -7.02 45.18
C THR A 69 -93.79 -7.27 45.53
N GLY A 70 -94.48 -6.28 46.10
CA GLY A 70 -95.90 -6.36 46.44
C GLY A 70 -96.55 -4.99 46.50
N TYR A 71 -97.85 -4.92 46.25
CA TYR A 71 -98.63 -3.69 46.39
C TYR A 71 -100.02 -3.99 46.97
N ASN A 72 -100.38 -3.32 48.06
CA ASN A 72 -101.71 -3.40 48.66
C ASN A 72 -102.55 -2.19 48.21
N ASN A 73 -103.50 -2.44 47.32
CA ASN A 73 -104.34 -1.39 46.75
C ASN A 73 -105.31 -0.73 47.74
N SER A 74 -105.63 -1.37 48.85
CA SER A 74 -106.55 -0.81 49.85
C SER A 74 -105.87 0.22 50.75
N THR A 75 -104.56 0.09 50.98
CA THR A 75 -103.78 0.97 51.87
C THR A 75 -102.73 1.80 51.15
N GLY A 76 -102.41 1.50 49.90
CA GLY A 76 -101.31 2.12 49.17
C GLY A 76 -99.93 1.64 49.63
N GLN A 77 -99.85 0.48 50.31
CA GLN A 77 -98.57 -0.07 50.76
C GLN A 77 -97.79 -0.68 49.59
N ILE A 78 -96.55 -0.23 49.42
CA ILE A 78 -95.56 -0.78 48.50
C ILE A 78 -94.58 -1.62 49.30
N SER A 79 -94.48 -2.90 48.97
CA SER A 79 -93.51 -3.82 49.55
C SER A 79 -92.30 -3.98 48.63
N VAL A 80 -91.12 -4.08 49.23
CA VAL A 80 -89.84 -4.37 48.60
C VAL A 80 -89.16 -5.51 49.35
N ALA A 81 -88.22 -6.21 48.72
CA ALA A 81 -87.50 -7.29 49.40
C ALA A 81 -86.66 -6.79 50.59
N SER A 82 -85.99 -5.65 50.41
CA SER A 82 -85.27 -4.89 51.46
C SER A 82 -84.84 -3.54 50.88
N TRP A 83 -84.67 -2.53 51.72
CA TRP A 83 -84.09 -1.25 51.32
C TRP A 83 -82.55 -1.32 51.32
N PRO A 84 -81.86 -1.03 50.19
CA PRO A 84 -80.41 -1.28 50.08
C PRO A 84 -79.54 -0.47 51.04
N SER A 85 -79.96 0.73 51.42
CA SER A 85 -79.14 1.67 52.19
C SER A 85 -79.65 1.93 53.60
N GLY A 86 -80.88 1.51 53.91
CA GLY A 86 -81.49 1.64 55.23
C GLY A 86 -83.00 1.86 55.14
N THR A 87 -83.68 1.64 56.26
CA THR A 87 -85.14 1.83 56.38
C THR A 87 -85.50 3.31 56.19
N PRO A 88 -86.39 3.66 55.24
CA PRO A 88 -86.87 5.02 55.07
C PRO A 88 -87.61 5.55 56.29
N SER A 89 -87.74 6.88 56.37
CA SER A 89 -88.46 7.56 57.43
C SER A 89 -89.85 8.00 56.98
N ILE A 90 -90.75 8.23 57.95
CA ILE A 90 -92.03 8.89 57.70
C ILE A 90 -91.79 10.29 57.08
N ASN A 91 -92.59 10.64 56.07
CA ASN A 91 -92.49 11.83 55.21
C ASN A 91 -91.40 11.82 54.13
N ASP A 92 -90.59 10.76 54.01
CA ASP A 92 -89.70 10.63 52.85
C ASP A 92 -90.52 10.52 51.56
N GLU A 93 -90.03 11.15 50.50
CA GLU A 93 -90.66 11.20 49.18
C GLU A 93 -90.00 10.18 48.24
N PHE A 94 -90.81 9.64 47.34
CA PHE A 94 -90.46 8.57 46.43
C PHE A 94 -91.06 8.82 45.06
N VAL A 95 -90.46 8.19 44.06
CA VAL A 95 -90.99 8.10 42.70
C VAL A 95 -90.98 6.65 42.28
N ILE A 96 -92.13 6.15 41.85
CA ILE A 96 -92.28 4.81 41.28
C ILE A 96 -92.23 4.93 39.75
N LYS A 97 -91.31 4.20 39.12
CA LYS A 97 -91.08 4.23 37.67
C LYS A 97 -91.06 2.81 37.09
N ASP A 98 -91.63 2.66 35.89
CA ASP A 98 -91.65 1.38 35.16
C ASP A 98 -90.22 0.86 34.95
N ARG A 99 -90.03 -0.44 35.20
CA ARG A 99 -88.83 -1.12 34.73
C ARG A 99 -89.00 -1.43 33.25
N ALA A 100 -88.30 -0.70 32.38
CA ALA A 100 -88.46 -0.82 30.93
C ALA A 100 -88.17 -2.25 30.43
N TYR A 101 -89.23 -3.04 30.19
CA TYR A 101 -89.19 -4.29 29.42
C TYR A 101 -89.88 -4.07 28.07
N TYR A 102 -89.28 -4.57 27.00
CA TYR A 102 -89.89 -4.56 25.67
C TYR A 102 -91.05 -5.55 25.63
N LYS A 103 -92.28 -5.05 25.66
CA LYS A 103 -93.49 -5.89 25.48
C LYS A 103 -93.59 -6.35 24.02
N VAL A 104 -93.29 -7.61 23.75
CA VAL A 104 -93.65 -8.25 22.49
C VAL A 104 -95.06 -8.82 22.65
N ARG A 105 -96.07 -8.17 22.06
CA ARG A 105 -97.44 -8.73 22.02
C ARG A 105 -97.48 -9.87 21.01
N ALA A 106 -97.36 -11.11 21.47
CA ALA A 106 -98.01 -12.23 20.77
C ALA A 106 -99.46 -12.30 21.27
N VAL A 107 -100.43 -12.26 20.34
CA VAL A 107 -101.83 -12.54 20.67
C VAL A 107 -101.93 -14.04 20.93
N ASP A 108 -102.20 -14.43 22.17
CA ASP A 108 -102.62 -15.80 22.50
C ASP A 108 -104.15 -15.87 22.43
N THR A 109 -104.67 -16.78 21.60
CA THR A 109 -106.11 -16.90 21.31
C THR A 109 -106.83 -17.90 22.23
N TYR A 110 -106.17 -18.45 23.28
CA TYR A 110 -106.76 -19.53 24.11
C TYR A 110 -106.75 -19.32 25.64
N GLY A 111 -107.02 -18.10 26.13
CA GLY A 111 -107.24 -17.80 27.56
C GLY A 111 -105.95 -17.62 28.35
N PRO A 112 -105.99 -17.09 29.60
CA PRO A 112 -104.81 -16.62 30.32
C PRO A 112 -103.89 -17.78 30.77
N GLY A 113 -103.07 -18.28 29.84
CA GLY A 113 -101.93 -19.13 30.14
C GLY A 113 -100.73 -18.33 30.62
N SER A 114 -99.91 -18.93 31.47
CA SER A 114 -98.66 -18.36 31.98
C SER A 114 -97.72 -17.96 30.82
N PHE A 115 -97.02 -16.83 30.97
CA PHE A 115 -96.00 -16.40 30.02
C PHE A 115 -94.97 -17.52 29.76
N SER A 116 -94.58 -17.71 28.50
CA SER A 116 -93.46 -18.60 28.17
C SER A 116 -92.19 -18.09 28.86
N SER A 117 -91.33 -19.01 29.31
CA SER A 117 -89.99 -18.66 29.80
C SER A 117 -89.24 -17.83 28.74
N ALA A 118 -88.39 -16.91 29.22
CA ALA A 118 -87.64 -16.00 28.36
C ALA A 118 -86.88 -16.78 27.28
N VAL A 119 -87.14 -16.46 26.00
CA VAL A 119 -86.38 -16.95 24.86
C VAL A 119 -85.24 -15.98 24.60
N THR A 120 -84.00 -16.46 24.72
CA THR A 120 -82.82 -15.69 24.34
C THR A 120 -82.76 -15.56 22.82
N ILE A 121 -82.87 -14.34 22.29
CA ILE A 121 -82.57 -14.05 20.89
C ILE A 121 -81.06 -13.83 20.80
N ASN A 122 -80.34 -14.77 20.18
CA ASN A 122 -78.93 -14.61 19.88
C ASN A 122 -78.79 -13.83 18.58
N PHE A 123 -78.23 -12.62 18.64
CA PHE A 123 -77.79 -11.90 17.46
C PHE A 123 -76.45 -12.49 17.02
N THR A 124 -76.48 -13.38 16.02
CA THR A 124 -75.25 -13.88 15.40
C THR A 124 -74.68 -12.78 14.49
N PRO A 125 -73.38 -12.47 14.57
CA PRO A 125 -72.72 -11.60 13.60
C PRO A 125 -72.90 -12.17 12.19
N LEU A 126 -73.22 -11.33 11.20
CA LEU A 126 -73.32 -11.75 9.81
C LEU A 126 -71.98 -12.34 9.34
N ALA A 127 -72.01 -13.53 8.76
CA ALA A 127 -70.81 -14.13 8.18
C ALA A 127 -70.44 -13.38 6.89
N GLU A 128 -69.14 -13.32 6.55
CA GLU A 128 -68.62 -12.59 5.39
C GLU A 128 -69.31 -12.99 4.07
N ALA A 129 -69.68 -14.27 3.93
CA ALA A 129 -70.40 -14.79 2.76
C ALA A 129 -71.87 -14.31 2.64
N GLU A 130 -72.46 -13.78 3.71
CA GLU A 130 -73.86 -13.32 3.73
C GLU A 130 -73.99 -11.86 3.25
N ILE A 131 -72.86 -11.18 3.03
CA ILE A 131 -72.81 -9.86 2.38
C ILE A 131 -72.48 -10.10 0.90
N GLY A 132 -73.48 -10.47 0.10
CA GLY A 132 -73.27 -10.78 -1.33
C GLY A 132 -72.53 -9.69 -2.11
N ASP A 133 -71.78 -10.11 -3.13
CA ASP A 133 -70.74 -9.38 -3.89
C ASP A 133 -71.08 -7.99 -4.46
N THR A 134 -72.32 -7.48 -4.30
CA THR A 134 -72.81 -6.25 -4.94
C THR A 134 -73.38 -5.20 -3.95
N ILE A 135 -73.20 -5.37 -2.64
CA ILE A 135 -73.93 -4.57 -1.62
C ILE A 135 -73.08 -3.44 -0.97
N ILE A 136 -71.85 -3.19 -1.42
CA ILE A 136 -71.14 -1.98 -0.99
C ILE A 136 -71.62 -0.79 -1.83
N SER A 137 -72.72 -0.18 -1.41
CA SER A 137 -73.15 1.12 -1.98
C SER A 137 -72.09 2.18 -1.67
N ALA A 138 -71.81 3.10 -2.60
CA ALA A 138 -70.81 4.17 -2.47
C ALA A 138 -70.88 4.98 -1.14
N ARG A 139 -72.05 5.02 -0.48
CA ARG A 139 -72.24 5.65 0.83
C ARG A 139 -71.62 4.90 2.02
N LYS A 140 -71.16 3.65 1.87
CA LYS A 140 -70.51 2.89 2.96
C LYS A 140 -68.99 2.99 2.94
N LEU A 141 -68.42 3.64 1.92
CA LEU A 141 -66.98 3.81 1.77
C LEU A 141 -66.59 5.25 2.08
N ILE A 142 -66.67 5.64 3.37
CA ILE A 142 -66.36 7.02 3.77
C ILE A 142 -65.24 7.17 4.80
N ALA A 143 -64.58 6.08 5.23
CA ALA A 143 -63.38 6.19 6.06
C ALA A 143 -62.51 4.91 6.00
N GLY A 144 -61.30 5.01 5.44
CA GLY A 144 -60.25 3.98 5.51
C GLY A 144 -59.73 3.45 4.17
N GLU A 145 -58.48 2.96 4.18
CA GLU A 145 -57.87 2.24 3.07
C GLU A 145 -58.71 1.00 2.70
N LEU A 146 -59.25 0.99 1.48
CA LEU A 146 -60.09 -0.13 1.00
C LEU A 146 -59.27 -1.35 0.61
N ILE A 147 -58.01 -1.16 0.24
CA ILE A 147 -57.14 -2.20 -0.33
C ILE A 147 -55.76 -2.02 0.28
N THR A 148 -55.43 -2.85 1.27
CA THR A 148 -54.18 -2.76 2.05
C THR A 148 -53.09 -3.74 1.59
N LEU A 149 -53.40 -4.65 0.65
CA LEU A 149 -52.47 -5.72 0.26
C LEU A 149 -52.30 -5.90 -1.26
N SER A 150 -53.38 -6.11 -2.02
CA SER A 150 -53.33 -6.18 -3.50
C SER A 150 -54.73 -6.20 -4.10
N ALA A 151 -54.96 -5.51 -5.22
CA ALA A 151 -56.18 -5.65 -6.00
C ALA A 151 -55.89 -5.78 -7.49
N GLN A 152 -56.63 -6.67 -8.15
CA GLN A 152 -56.71 -6.74 -9.60
C GLN A 152 -57.93 -5.93 -10.04
N ILE A 153 -57.72 -4.83 -10.75
CA ILE A 153 -58.79 -3.95 -11.23
C ILE A 153 -58.79 -3.99 -12.76
N LYS A 154 -59.91 -4.39 -13.36
CA LYS A 154 -60.05 -4.48 -14.81
C LYS A 154 -60.13 -3.09 -15.47
N ASP A 155 -60.98 -2.22 -14.93
CA ASP A 155 -61.24 -0.88 -15.45
C ASP A 155 -61.03 0.14 -14.32
N LEU A 156 -59.84 0.73 -14.24
CA LEU A 156 -59.50 1.75 -13.25
C LEU A 156 -59.67 3.15 -13.85
N ILE A 157 -60.54 3.96 -13.26
CA ILE A 157 -60.68 5.40 -13.59
C ILE A 157 -60.11 6.22 -12.43
N VAL A 158 -59.04 6.97 -12.69
CA VAL A 158 -58.41 7.86 -11.70
C VAL A 158 -58.47 9.30 -12.18
N THR A 159 -59.14 10.18 -11.43
CA THR A 159 -59.21 11.62 -11.76
C THR A 159 -58.04 12.41 -11.15
N ASN A 160 -57.60 12.02 -9.95
CA ASN A 160 -56.43 12.60 -9.28
C ASN A 160 -55.83 11.58 -8.31
N ALA A 161 -54.62 11.09 -8.57
CA ALA A 161 -53.88 10.24 -7.64
C ALA A 161 -52.45 10.71 -7.48
N LYS A 162 -51.95 10.64 -6.24
CA LYS A 162 -50.51 10.70 -5.95
C LYS A 162 -49.99 9.26 -6.00
N ILE A 163 -49.25 8.92 -7.05
CA ILE A 163 -48.62 7.61 -7.21
C ILE A 163 -47.14 7.79 -6.86
N TYR A 164 -46.69 7.15 -5.78
CA TYR A 164 -45.32 7.31 -5.26
C TYR A 164 -44.29 6.54 -6.08
N ASP A 165 -44.63 5.32 -6.50
CA ASP A 165 -43.79 4.49 -7.34
C ASP A 165 -44.66 3.82 -8.40
N LEU A 166 -44.22 3.89 -9.65
CA LEU A 166 -44.88 3.28 -10.78
C LEU A 166 -43.82 2.75 -11.73
N ASP A 167 -43.74 1.44 -11.85
CA ASP A 167 -42.87 0.77 -12.81
C ASP A 167 -43.39 1.00 -14.23
N GLY A 168 -42.80 1.97 -14.92
CA GLY A 168 -43.18 2.36 -16.28
C GLY A 168 -43.10 1.23 -17.31
N SER A 169 -42.27 0.20 -17.07
CA SER A 169 -42.14 -0.96 -17.95
C SER A 169 -43.39 -1.83 -18.00
N LYS A 170 -44.28 -1.69 -17.01
CA LYS A 170 -45.54 -2.43 -16.88
C LYS A 170 -46.75 -1.64 -17.38
N ILE A 171 -46.56 -0.38 -17.81
CA ILE A 171 -47.62 0.45 -18.39
C ILE A 171 -47.71 0.15 -19.90
N THR A 172 -48.59 -0.76 -20.29
CA THR A 172 -48.93 -1.04 -21.69
C THR A 172 -50.10 -0.15 -22.15
N ALA A 173 -49.84 1.16 -22.30
CA ALA A 173 -50.83 2.12 -22.79
C ALA A 173 -50.69 2.36 -24.30
N GLN A 174 -51.82 2.52 -25.02
CA GLN A 174 -51.81 2.90 -26.44
C GLN A 174 -51.27 4.32 -26.68
N SER A 175 -51.41 5.22 -25.71
CA SER A 175 -50.79 6.55 -25.74
C SER A 175 -50.53 7.05 -24.31
N ILE A 176 -49.29 7.45 -24.04
CA ILE A 176 -48.95 8.30 -22.90
C ILE A 176 -48.72 9.68 -23.50
N THR A 177 -49.51 10.69 -23.13
CA THR A 177 -49.28 12.06 -23.62
C THR A 177 -48.01 12.60 -22.97
N LEU A 178 -46.95 12.79 -23.77
CA LEU A 178 -45.57 13.00 -23.32
C LEU A 178 -45.33 14.31 -22.54
N SER A 179 -46.29 15.23 -22.46
CA SER A 179 -46.10 16.57 -21.88
C SER A 179 -45.82 16.62 -20.37
N LYS A 180 -45.74 15.47 -19.68
CA LYS A 180 -45.49 15.36 -18.23
C LYS A 180 -44.37 14.39 -17.81
N LEU A 181 -43.67 13.76 -18.75
CA LEU A 181 -42.42 13.09 -18.41
C LEU A 181 -41.31 14.15 -18.35
N ALA A 182 -40.52 14.18 -17.28
CA ALA A 182 -39.37 15.07 -17.17
C ALA A 182 -38.43 14.85 -18.38
N SER A 183 -37.75 15.91 -18.85
CA SER A 183 -36.84 15.89 -20.02
C SER A 183 -35.86 14.72 -19.99
N ASP A 184 -35.46 14.29 -18.80
CA ASP A 184 -34.48 13.24 -18.54
C ASP A 184 -34.96 11.83 -18.96
N ALA A 185 -36.26 11.66 -19.21
CA ALA A 185 -36.86 10.39 -19.63
C ALA A 185 -36.97 10.22 -21.15
N ILE A 186 -36.71 11.27 -21.94
CA ILE A 186 -36.67 11.19 -23.40
C ILE A 186 -35.20 11.18 -23.81
N PRO A 187 -34.67 10.08 -24.37
CA PRO A 187 -33.29 10.09 -24.87
C PRO A 187 -33.18 11.16 -25.96
N PRO A 188 -32.16 12.04 -25.90
CA PRO A 188 -31.92 13.06 -26.91
C PRO A 188 -31.91 12.47 -28.32
N LYS A 189 -32.61 13.13 -29.25
CA LYS A 189 -32.51 12.81 -30.67
C LYS A 189 -31.28 13.49 -31.26
N THR A 190 -30.62 12.82 -32.20
CA THR A 190 -29.54 13.43 -32.99
C THR A 190 -30.02 13.62 -34.43
N TYR A 191 -30.05 14.86 -34.89
CA TYR A 191 -30.27 15.24 -36.28
C TYR A 191 -28.93 15.26 -37.01
N TYR A 192 -28.86 14.72 -38.22
CA TYR A 192 -27.64 14.67 -39.03
C TYR A 192 -27.98 15.15 -40.45
N GLN A 193 -27.82 16.45 -40.70
CA GLN A 193 -28.22 17.12 -41.94
C GLN A 193 -27.57 18.51 -42.06
N ALA A 194 -27.58 19.08 -43.28
CA ALA A 194 -27.00 20.38 -43.59
C ALA A 194 -27.83 21.57 -43.07
N SER A 195 -29.15 21.53 -43.29
CA SER A 195 -30.02 22.63 -42.84
C SER A 195 -30.47 22.45 -41.39
N GLU A 196 -30.52 23.55 -40.65
CA GLU A 196 -31.04 23.58 -39.28
C GLU A 196 -32.42 22.90 -39.19
N PRO A 197 -32.62 21.93 -38.27
CA PRO A 197 -33.94 21.35 -38.03
C PRO A 197 -34.96 22.42 -37.64
N THR A 198 -36.15 22.42 -38.26
CA THR A 198 -37.17 23.47 -38.05
C THR A 198 -38.37 23.03 -37.23
N SER A 199 -38.53 21.74 -36.96
CA SER A 199 -39.65 21.21 -36.15
C SER A 199 -39.33 19.84 -35.55
N GLY A 200 -39.92 19.53 -34.39
CA GLY A 200 -39.79 18.22 -33.74
C GLY A 200 -38.68 18.10 -32.69
N MET A 201 -37.93 19.19 -32.48
CA MET A 201 -36.85 19.29 -31.48
C MET A 201 -37.39 19.39 -30.06
N ASN A 202 -36.71 18.71 -29.14
CA ASN A 202 -36.92 18.80 -27.70
C ASN A 202 -35.65 19.35 -27.04
N GLU A 203 -35.79 19.95 -25.86
CA GLU A 203 -34.64 20.40 -25.07
C GLU A 203 -33.64 19.26 -24.89
N GLY A 204 -32.36 19.52 -25.18
CA GLY A 204 -31.28 18.54 -25.11
C GLY A 204 -31.04 17.71 -26.37
N ASP A 205 -31.88 17.84 -27.41
CA ASP A 205 -31.61 17.22 -28.71
C ASP A 205 -30.30 17.75 -29.32
N TYR A 206 -29.63 16.92 -30.13
CA TYR A 206 -28.39 17.24 -30.80
C TYR A 206 -28.60 17.44 -32.30
N TRP A 207 -27.86 18.35 -32.93
CA TRP A 207 -27.78 18.48 -34.39
C TRP A 207 -26.33 18.53 -34.81
N ILE A 208 -25.98 17.68 -35.77
CA ILE A 208 -24.68 17.68 -36.44
C ILE A 208 -24.89 18.29 -37.82
N ASP A 209 -24.32 19.48 -38.00
CA ASP A 209 -24.38 20.25 -39.24
C ASP A 209 -23.38 19.67 -40.26
N THR A 210 -23.89 18.93 -41.24
CA THR A 210 -23.06 18.14 -42.15
C THR A 210 -22.30 18.95 -43.19
N ASP A 211 -22.68 20.20 -43.44
CA ASP A 211 -21.97 21.11 -44.35
C ASP A 211 -21.19 22.22 -43.61
N ASP A 212 -21.37 22.38 -42.30
CA ASP A 212 -20.48 23.14 -41.41
C ASP A 212 -19.55 22.21 -40.60
N ASN A 213 -18.79 21.36 -41.32
CA ASN A 213 -17.76 20.48 -40.77
C ASN A 213 -18.22 19.53 -39.64
N ASN A 214 -19.48 19.10 -39.63
CA ASN A 214 -20.07 18.30 -38.55
C ASN A 214 -20.12 19.02 -37.19
N LYS A 215 -20.24 20.35 -37.19
CA LYS A 215 -20.40 21.12 -35.95
C LYS A 215 -21.61 20.61 -35.16
N LEU A 216 -21.38 20.37 -33.86
CA LEU A 216 -22.38 19.82 -32.95
C LEU A 216 -23.09 20.96 -32.22
N TYR A 217 -24.41 21.01 -32.39
CA TYR A 217 -25.33 21.88 -31.69
C TYR A 217 -26.19 21.08 -30.71
N ILE A 218 -26.64 21.73 -29.64
CA ILE A 218 -27.65 21.24 -28.69
C ILE A 218 -28.83 22.21 -28.72
N TYR A 219 -30.04 21.67 -28.75
CA TYR A 219 -31.25 22.47 -28.72
C TYR A 219 -31.54 22.85 -27.27
N GLN A 220 -31.36 24.13 -26.93
CA GLN A 220 -31.65 24.66 -25.60
C GLN A 220 -32.40 25.98 -25.67
N ASN A 221 -33.33 26.19 -24.74
CA ASN A 221 -34.11 27.43 -24.64
C ASN A 221 -34.82 27.80 -25.97
N SER A 222 -35.35 26.80 -26.69
CA SER A 222 -35.98 26.96 -28.00
C SER A 222 -35.06 27.50 -29.11
N SER A 223 -33.76 27.21 -29.04
CA SER A 223 -32.78 27.59 -30.07
C SER A 223 -31.62 26.59 -30.12
N TRP A 224 -30.95 26.46 -31.27
CA TRP A 224 -29.72 25.69 -31.37
C TRP A 224 -28.54 26.48 -30.81
N GLN A 225 -27.83 25.89 -29.85
CA GLN A 225 -26.60 26.43 -29.28
C GLN A 225 -25.43 25.51 -29.62
N VAL A 226 -24.26 26.06 -29.91
CA VAL A 226 -23.06 25.27 -30.22
C VAL A 226 -22.57 24.57 -28.95
N VAL A 227 -22.44 23.24 -28.98
CA VAL A 227 -21.89 22.42 -27.87
C VAL A 227 -20.37 22.41 -27.90
N SER A 228 -19.80 22.43 -29.10
CA SER A 228 -18.36 22.46 -29.30
C SER A 228 -18.02 23.42 -30.43
N GLU A 229 -17.28 24.48 -30.10
CA GLU A 229 -16.53 25.23 -31.12
C GLU A 229 -15.46 24.32 -31.77
N SER A 230 -15.08 23.24 -31.07
CA SER A 230 -14.12 22.23 -31.53
C SER A 230 -14.74 21.10 -32.38
N GLY A 231 -16.02 21.18 -32.74
CA GLY A 231 -16.74 20.12 -33.46
C GLY A 231 -16.60 20.13 -34.98
N GLY A 232 -16.05 21.18 -35.60
CA GLY A 232 -16.01 21.28 -37.06
C GLY A 232 -15.01 22.29 -37.62
N GLY A 233 -13.71 22.11 -37.37
CA GLY A 233 -12.67 23.01 -37.92
C GLY A 233 -11.92 23.82 -36.87
N GLY A 234 -11.71 23.25 -35.68
CA GLY A 234 -10.81 23.78 -34.64
C GLY A 234 -9.93 22.71 -34.01
N GLY A 235 -9.78 21.56 -34.67
CA GLY A 235 -8.84 20.51 -34.27
C GLY A 235 -7.44 20.84 -34.79
N ILE A 236 -6.42 20.50 -34.00
CA ILE A 236 -5.02 20.64 -34.40
C ILE A 236 -4.75 19.68 -35.56
N THR A 237 -4.61 20.22 -36.77
CA THR A 237 -4.19 19.47 -37.95
C THR A 237 -2.67 19.35 -37.92
N VAL A 238 -2.15 18.13 -38.12
CA VAL A 238 -0.70 17.89 -38.22
C VAL A 238 -0.34 17.74 -39.69
N PHE A 239 0.31 18.75 -40.25
CA PHE A 239 0.94 18.69 -41.56
C PHE A 239 2.32 18.05 -41.43
N LYS A 240 2.66 17.15 -42.37
CA LYS A 240 4.00 16.58 -42.47
C LYS A 240 4.43 16.60 -43.93
N GLN A 241 5.14 17.66 -44.30
CA GLN A 241 5.54 17.96 -45.68
C GLN A 241 6.68 18.99 -45.69
N ALA A 242 7.30 19.18 -46.85
CA ALA A 242 8.41 20.12 -47.05
C ALA A 242 7.96 21.58 -47.23
N SER A 243 6.98 21.81 -48.11
CA SER A 243 6.47 23.16 -48.34
C SER A 243 5.64 23.64 -47.16
N ILE A 244 5.76 24.93 -46.81
CA ILE A 244 4.95 25.56 -45.77
C ILE A 244 3.46 25.36 -46.11
N PRO A 245 2.69 24.65 -45.27
CA PRO A 245 1.26 24.48 -45.47
C PRO A 245 0.52 25.78 -45.10
N THR A 246 -0.69 25.94 -45.63
CA THR A 246 -1.63 26.94 -45.12
C THR A 246 -2.35 26.36 -43.91
N SER A 247 -2.26 26.99 -42.73
CA SER A 247 -2.96 26.49 -41.54
C SER A 247 -4.49 26.54 -41.72
N LEU A 248 -5.17 25.51 -41.23
CA LEU A 248 -6.63 25.43 -41.19
C LEU A 248 -7.18 25.96 -39.88
N SER A 249 -6.36 25.98 -38.83
CA SER A 249 -6.74 26.42 -37.49
C SER A 249 -5.55 26.99 -36.70
N ILE A 250 -5.84 27.89 -35.76
CA ILE A 250 -4.83 28.31 -34.77
C ILE A 250 -4.41 27.08 -33.96
N GLY A 251 -3.11 26.86 -33.87
CA GLY A 251 -2.51 25.76 -33.15
C GLY A 251 -2.17 24.54 -33.98
N ASP A 252 -2.55 24.49 -35.27
CA ASP A 252 -2.09 23.45 -36.19
C ASP A 252 -0.59 23.23 -36.07
N LEU A 253 -0.16 21.99 -36.26
CA LEU A 253 1.24 21.59 -36.19
C LEU A 253 1.75 21.31 -37.59
N TRP A 254 2.96 21.74 -37.88
CA TRP A 254 3.64 21.39 -39.12
C TRP A 254 5.00 20.81 -38.79
N ILE A 255 5.24 19.58 -39.24
CA ILE A 255 6.53 18.92 -39.21
C ILE A 255 7.17 19.18 -40.58
N ASP A 256 8.15 20.08 -40.58
CA ASP A 256 8.94 20.43 -41.74
C ASP A 256 9.92 19.28 -42.04
N THR A 257 9.57 18.47 -43.04
CA THR A 257 10.30 17.24 -43.34
C THR A 257 11.64 17.46 -44.04
N ASP A 258 11.92 18.66 -44.55
CA ASP A 258 13.21 19.01 -45.16
C ASP A 258 14.08 19.95 -44.30
N ASP A 259 13.56 20.46 -43.17
CA ASP A 259 14.32 21.20 -42.13
C ASP A 259 14.45 20.42 -40.82
N GLY A 260 14.77 19.13 -40.89
CA GLY A 260 15.13 18.29 -39.74
C GLY A 260 13.96 17.90 -38.83
N ASP A 261 12.77 17.70 -39.42
CA ASP A 261 11.51 17.44 -38.70
C ASP A 261 11.20 18.54 -37.66
N LYS A 262 11.63 19.78 -37.93
CA LYS A 262 11.28 20.93 -37.09
C LYS A 262 9.78 21.04 -36.99
N LEU A 263 9.32 21.15 -35.75
CA LEU A 263 7.91 21.31 -35.45
C LEU A 263 7.60 22.80 -35.39
N TYR A 264 6.67 23.26 -36.21
CA TYR A 264 6.08 24.60 -36.16
C TYR A 264 4.65 24.50 -35.66
N ARG A 265 4.16 25.57 -35.03
CA ARG A 265 2.78 25.72 -34.59
C ARG A 265 2.19 26.97 -35.21
N ALA A 266 1.01 26.86 -35.80
CA ALA A 266 0.29 27.99 -36.37
C ALA A 266 -0.23 28.91 -35.26
N ALA A 267 0.06 30.21 -35.34
CA ALA A 267 -0.44 31.24 -34.43
C ALA A 267 -1.72 31.93 -34.95
N SER A 268 -2.04 31.74 -36.24
CA SER A 268 -3.25 32.26 -36.90
C SER A 268 -3.85 31.20 -37.85
N VAL A 269 -5.12 31.39 -38.25
CA VAL A 269 -5.75 30.64 -39.35
C VAL A 269 -5.25 31.22 -40.68
N GLY A 270 -4.91 30.36 -41.64
CA GLY A 270 -4.40 30.79 -42.94
C GLY A 270 -2.91 31.14 -42.94
N ALA A 271 -2.17 30.82 -41.87
CA ALA A 271 -0.72 31.02 -41.80
C ALA A 271 -0.05 30.28 -42.97
N ASP A 272 0.73 30.99 -43.77
CA ASP A 272 1.41 30.45 -44.97
C ASP A 272 2.91 30.79 -45.02
N GLN A 273 3.41 31.51 -44.02
CA GLN A 273 4.80 31.91 -43.87
C GLN A 273 5.36 31.63 -42.48
N ILE A 274 6.68 31.47 -42.39
CA ILE A 274 7.41 31.32 -41.12
C ILE A 274 7.78 32.71 -40.60
N VAL A 275 6.82 33.35 -39.94
CA VAL A 275 6.97 34.68 -39.31
C VAL A 275 6.20 34.69 -37.99
N SER A 276 6.51 35.64 -37.10
CA SER A 276 5.76 35.79 -35.85
C SER A 276 4.30 36.14 -36.14
N GLY A 277 3.38 35.44 -35.48
CA GLY A 277 1.94 35.51 -35.75
C GLY A 277 1.42 34.54 -36.84
N GLU A 278 2.30 33.79 -37.51
CA GLU A 278 1.95 32.72 -38.46
C GLU A 278 2.56 31.38 -38.02
N TRP A 279 3.43 30.74 -38.80
CA TRP A 279 4.12 29.52 -38.37
C TRP A 279 5.28 29.87 -37.44
N GLU A 280 5.12 29.59 -36.16
CA GLU A 280 6.14 29.81 -35.14
C GLU A 280 6.83 28.49 -34.78
N LEU A 281 8.16 28.49 -34.78
CA LEU A 281 8.94 27.30 -34.43
C LEU A 281 8.61 26.87 -33.00
N VAL A 282 8.17 25.63 -32.83
CA VAL A 282 8.05 25.00 -31.52
C VAL A 282 9.46 24.66 -31.06
N ASN A 283 9.94 25.39 -30.06
CA ASN A 283 11.26 25.14 -29.50
C ASN A 283 11.28 23.79 -28.75
N VAL A 284 11.65 22.72 -29.47
CA VAL A 284 11.83 21.36 -28.92
C VAL A 284 13.05 21.29 -27.99
N ALA A 285 13.80 22.38 -27.79
CA ALA A 285 14.87 22.43 -26.80
C ALA A 285 14.37 22.17 -25.37
N THR A 286 13.08 22.23 -25.06
CA THR A 286 12.54 21.77 -23.76
C THR A 286 12.42 20.24 -23.65
N ALA A 287 12.47 19.51 -24.78
CA ALA A 287 12.64 18.05 -24.82
C ALA A 287 14.12 17.62 -24.77
N THR A 288 15.04 18.53 -24.44
CA THR A 288 16.46 18.23 -24.16
C THR A 288 16.71 17.75 -22.72
N GLY A 289 15.65 17.40 -21.98
CA GLY A 289 15.74 16.85 -20.62
C GLY A 289 16.46 15.50 -20.47
N TRP A 290 17.14 14.99 -21.51
CA TRP A 290 18.13 13.91 -21.37
C TRP A 290 19.52 14.42 -20.98
N ALA A 291 19.72 15.74 -20.97
CA ALA A 291 20.94 16.35 -20.47
C ALA A 291 20.64 17.17 -19.22
N HIS A 292 21.33 16.84 -18.13
CA HIS A 292 21.44 17.68 -16.95
C HIS A 292 22.91 17.79 -16.56
N GLY A 293 23.33 18.94 -16.06
CA GLY A 293 24.70 19.21 -15.58
C GLY A 293 25.08 18.51 -14.26
N SER A 294 24.26 17.56 -13.78
CA SER A 294 24.43 16.84 -12.52
C SER A 294 23.76 15.45 -12.50
N ASP A 295 23.25 14.95 -13.63
CA ASP A 295 22.49 13.70 -13.65
C ASP A 295 23.38 12.45 -13.69
N ILE A 296 22.89 11.39 -13.03
CA ILE A 296 23.46 10.04 -13.14
C ILE A 296 22.87 9.41 -14.41
N THR A 297 23.53 9.60 -15.55
CA THR A 297 23.16 8.93 -16.81
C THR A 297 23.25 7.42 -16.62
N LYS A 298 22.10 6.75 -16.56
CA LYS A 298 22.03 5.27 -16.57
C LYS A 298 22.12 4.81 -18.02
N ILE A 299 23.28 4.32 -18.41
CA ILE A 299 23.48 3.65 -19.70
C ILE A 299 23.23 2.16 -19.47
N ASP A 300 22.02 1.71 -19.79
CA ASP A 300 21.65 0.29 -19.87
C ASP A 300 21.85 -0.27 -21.30
N GLY A 301 22.23 0.60 -22.24
CA GLY A 301 22.67 0.24 -23.58
C GLY A 301 24.03 -0.45 -23.59
N GLY A 302 24.26 -1.31 -24.57
CA GLY A 302 25.46 -2.15 -24.65
C GLY A 302 26.80 -1.39 -24.72
N LYS A 303 27.25 -1.01 -25.91
CA LYS A 303 28.56 -0.36 -26.09
C LYS A 303 28.43 1.16 -25.95
N ILE A 304 29.39 1.80 -25.29
CA ILE A 304 29.55 3.26 -25.26
C ILE A 304 30.48 3.66 -26.41
N TYR A 305 29.97 4.39 -27.40
CA TYR A 305 30.76 4.96 -28.48
C TYR A 305 30.91 6.46 -28.23
N THR A 306 32.09 6.87 -27.78
CA THR A 306 32.46 8.28 -27.54
C THR A 306 33.95 8.44 -27.80
N ASP A 307 34.38 9.63 -28.20
CA ASP A 307 35.79 9.95 -28.44
C ASP A 307 36.60 9.89 -27.14
N SER A 308 36.02 10.36 -26.02
CA SER A 308 36.65 10.33 -24.71
C SER A 308 35.64 10.13 -23.59
N ILE A 309 36.14 9.58 -22.48
CA ILE A 309 35.43 9.47 -21.20
C ILE A 309 36.29 10.15 -20.15
N THR A 310 35.85 11.32 -19.67
CA THR A 310 36.42 11.95 -18.49
C THR A 310 35.52 11.57 -17.31
N ALA A 311 36.08 10.84 -16.35
CA ALA A 311 35.34 10.37 -15.18
C ALA A 311 36.23 10.40 -13.94
N ASP A 312 35.71 10.91 -12.82
CA ASP A 312 36.39 10.84 -11.51
C ASP A 312 36.59 9.38 -11.07
N LYS A 313 35.65 8.50 -11.46
CA LYS A 313 35.71 7.08 -11.14
C LYS A 313 34.96 6.23 -12.17
N ILE A 314 35.57 5.10 -12.54
CA ILE A 314 34.93 4.04 -13.33
C ILE A 314 34.88 2.78 -12.44
N ASN A 315 33.69 2.39 -11.99
CA ASN A 315 33.49 1.15 -11.25
C ASN A 315 33.07 0.04 -12.22
N VAL A 316 33.87 -1.02 -12.36
CA VAL A 316 33.58 -2.19 -13.20
C VAL A 316 33.58 -3.45 -12.33
N ASN A 317 32.62 -4.36 -12.57
CA ASN A 317 32.57 -5.65 -11.87
C ASN A 317 33.66 -6.60 -12.39
N GLN A 318 33.81 -6.64 -13.71
CA GLN A 318 34.85 -7.38 -14.41
C GLN A 318 35.36 -6.52 -15.57
N LEU A 319 36.68 -6.47 -15.72
CA LEU A 319 37.37 -5.90 -16.87
C LEU A 319 38.17 -7.03 -17.50
N ASP A 320 37.51 -7.84 -18.34
CA ASP A 320 38.06 -9.12 -18.80
C ASP A 320 39.30 -8.96 -19.70
N ALA A 321 39.32 -7.92 -20.54
CA ALA A 321 40.48 -7.58 -21.36
C ALA A 321 40.41 -6.11 -21.80
N LEU A 322 41.42 -5.31 -21.44
CA LEU A 322 41.62 -4.01 -22.07
C LEU A 322 42.32 -4.25 -23.40
N ALA A 323 41.55 -4.56 -24.46
CA ALA A 323 42.10 -4.84 -25.79
C ALA A 323 42.64 -3.58 -26.52
N VAL A 324 43.05 -2.55 -25.78
CA VAL A 324 43.33 -1.21 -26.30
C VAL A 324 44.82 -0.94 -26.23
N ASN A 325 45.37 -0.52 -27.36
CA ASN A 325 46.67 0.12 -27.53
C ASN A 325 46.77 1.38 -26.66
N THR A 326 47.02 1.21 -25.36
CA THR A 326 46.89 2.28 -24.36
C THR A 326 48.08 3.23 -24.32
N GLY A 327 49.18 2.95 -25.03
CA GLY A 327 50.41 3.71 -24.83
C GLY A 327 50.85 3.66 -23.36
N ASN A 328 50.62 4.76 -22.63
CA ASN A 328 50.99 4.92 -21.23
C ASN A 328 49.75 4.97 -20.31
N LEU A 329 49.77 4.19 -19.21
CA LEU A 329 48.83 4.32 -18.09
C LEU A 329 49.47 5.25 -17.02
N ASN A 330 49.02 6.51 -16.95
CA ASN A 330 49.50 7.45 -15.94
C ASN A 330 48.69 7.29 -14.64
N VAL A 331 49.36 6.94 -13.53
CA VAL A 331 48.72 6.71 -12.23
C VAL A 331 49.36 7.60 -11.17
N ASP A 332 48.59 8.51 -10.60
CA ASP A 332 49.07 9.50 -9.62
C ASP A 332 49.38 8.88 -8.24
N GLY A 333 48.83 7.70 -7.95
CA GLY A 333 49.03 7.00 -6.68
C GLY A 333 49.64 5.60 -6.83
N TYR A 334 48.78 4.61 -7.04
CA TYR A 334 49.20 3.22 -7.15
C TYR A 334 48.23 2.37 -7.98
N ILE A 335 48.76 1.29 -8.56
CA ILE A 335 47.96 0.14 -9.01
C ILE A 335 48.22 -0.98 -8.00
N LYS A 336 47.18 -1.50 -7.35
CA LYS A 336 47.36 -2.58 -6.35
C LYS A 336 46.38 -3.71 -6.56
N SER A 337 46.77 -4.92 -6.18
CA SER A 337 45.80 -6.01 -6.06
C SER A 337 44.77 -5.69 -4.98
N ASN A 338 43.59 -6.28 -5.11
CA ASN A 338 42.52 -6.19 -4.12
C ASN A 338 42.96 -6.67 -2.72
N ASN A 339 43.83 -7.67 -2.65
CA ASN A 339 44.37 -8.24 -1.40
C ASN A 339 45.70 -7.62 -0.95
N TYR A 340 46.09 -6.46 -1.50
CA TYR A 340 47.34 -5.82 -1.10
C TYR A 340 47.30 -5.38 0.36
N VAL A 341 48.24 -5.91 1.13
CA VAL A 341 48.58 -5.51 2.50
C VAL A 341 50.09 -5.28 2.51
N ALA A 342 50.50 -4.07 2.86
CA ALA A 342 51.91 -3.68 2.86
C ALA A 342 52.76 -4.67 3.68
N GLY A 343 53.87 -5.13 3.10
CA GLY A 343 54.77 -6.11 3.71
C GLY A 343 54.18 -7.50 3.97
N THR A 344 52.93 -7.80 3.55
CA THR A 344 52.26 -9.06 3.88
C THR A 344 51.74 -9.81 2.67
N THR A 345 50.82 -9.24 1.87
CA THR A 345 50.23 -9.93 0.71
C THR A 345 49.99 -9.01 -0.47
N GLY A 346 49.83 -9.58 -1.67
CA GLY A 346 49.43 -8.86 -2.88
C GLY A 346 50.56 -8.09 -3.58
N TYR A 347 50.18 -7.22 -4.51
CA TYR A 347 51.11 -6.35 -5.26
C TYR A 347 50.68 -4.89 -5.23
N LYS A 348 51.65 -3.98 -5.36
CA LYS A 348 51.45 -2.54 -5.54
C LYS A 348 52.51 -2.00 -6.49
N LEU A 349 52.10 -1.37 -7.58
CA LEU A 349 52.93 -0.50 -8.41
C LEU A 349 52.72 0.93 -7.93
N SER A 350 53.78 1.64 -7.58
CA SER A 350 53.72 3.07 -7.24
C SER A 350 54.65 3.88 -8.14
N ALA A 351 54.34 5.16 -8.33
CA ALA A 351 55.16 6.06 -9.13
C ALA A 351 56.58 6.25 -8.55
N SER A 352 56.73 6.17 -7.22
CA SER A 352 58.00 6.47 -6.54
C SER A 352 58.85 5.25 -6.18
N THR A 353 58.24 4.08 -5.98
CA THR A 353 58.93 2.87 -5.50
C THR A 353 58.89 1.71 -6.50
N GLY A 354 58.31 1.90 -7.69
CA GLY A 354 58.17 0.85 -8.67
C GLY A 354 57.23 -0.27 -8.20
N LEU A 355 57.56 -1.52 -8.53
CA LEU A 355 56.74 -2.69 -8.26
C LEU A 355 57.12 -3.35 -6.91
N GLU A 356 56.17 -3.38 -5.98
CA GLU A 356 56.22 -4.16 -4.74
C GLU A 356 55.35 -5.42 -4.90
N VAL A 357 55.94 -6.60 -4.71
CA VAL A 357 55.22 -7.89 -4.67
C VAL A 357 55.54 -8.57 -3.33
N ASN A 358 54.57 -8.59 -2.42
CA ASN A 358 54.76 -9.14 -1.07
C ASN A 358 54.57 -10.66 -1.04
N THR A 359 53.57 -11.15 -1.77
CA THR A 359 53.34 -12.59 -1.98
C THR A 359 52.82 -12.82 -3.39
N GLY A 360 53.58 -13.53 -4.22
CA GLY A 360 53.18 -13.85 -5.60
C GLY A 360 54.35 -14.28 -6.46
N VAL A 361 54.05 -14.87 -7.62
CA VAL A 361 55.05 -15.24 -8.63
C VAL A 361 55.00 -14.22 -9.76
N ILE A 362 56.11 -13.51 -10.01
CA ILE A 362 56.27 -12.68 -11.21
C ILE A 362 56.61 -13.61 -12.37
N LYS A 363 55.59 -14.07 -13.09
CA LYS A 363 55.79 -14.91 -14.29
C LYS A 363 56.04 -14.01 -15.50
N GLY A 364 57.27 -13.99 -16.01
CA GLY A 364 57.57 -13.36 -17.31
C GLY A 364 58.60 -12.23 -17.34
N GLN A 365 59.31 -11.97 -16.25
CA GLN A 365 60.53 -11.14 -16.31
C GLN A 365 61.72 -11.99 -15.90
N VAL A 366 62.77 -11.93 -16.72
CA VAL A 366 64.14 -12.24 -16.30
C VAL A 366 64.46 -11.28 -15.14
N LEU A 367 64.12 -11.67 -13.91
CA LEU A 367 64.99 -11.33 -12.79
C LEU A 367 66.30 -12.01 -13.16
N GLU A 368 67.31 -11.25 -13.58
CA GLU A 368 68.57 -11.79 -14.10
C GLU A 368 69.09 -12.91 -13.18
N THR A 369 68.83 -14.14 -13.63
CA THR A 369 69.39 -15.43 -13.25
C THR A 369 69.77 -15.64 -11.76
N ASN A 370 68.96 -16.45 -11.07
CA ASN A 370 69.35 -17.34 -9.98
C ASN A 370 69.70 -16.72 -8.60
N ALA A 371 68.68 -16.67 -7.74
CA ALA A 371 68.72 -17.03 -6.32
C ALA A 371 69.78 -16.34 -5.43
N ILE A 372 69.95 -15.02 -5.57
CA ILE A 372 70.65 -14.22 -4.56
C ILE A 372 69.77 -13.04 -4.16
N SER A 373 69.21 -13.10 -2.95
CA SER A 373 68.35 -12.04 -2.42
C SER A 373 69.13 -10.85 -1.84
N GLU A 374 70.41 -11.05 -1.54
CA GLU A 374 71.28 -10.04 -0.94
C GLU A 374 72.76 -10.42 -1.17
N ILE A 375 73.57 -9.47 -1.62
CA ILE A 375 75.04 -9.59 -1.70
C ILE A 375 75.64 -8.58 -0.74
N ILE A 376 76.22 -9.05 0.35
CA ILE A 376 76.98 -8.19 1.27
C ILE A 376 78.46 -8.35 0.95
N THR A 377 79.10 -7.24 0.54
CA THR A 377 80.54 -7.19 0.31
C THR A 377 81.20 -6.32 1.36
N ALA A 378 82.16 -6.88 2.09
CA ALA A 378 83.00 -6.14 3.02
C ALA A 378 84.47 -6.29 2.63
N THR A 379 85.22 -5.19 2.76
CA THR A 379 86.59 -5.07 2.27
C THR A 379 87.48 -4.46 3.35
N ALA A 380 88.62 -5.08 3.59
CA ALA A 380 89.71 -4.50 4.39
C ALA A 380 90.96 -4.34 3.52
N THR A 381 91.54 -3.14 3.51
CA THR A 381 92.77 -2.81 2.79
C THR A 381 93.95 -2.63 3.74
N ASN A 382 95.16 -2.92 3.25
CA ASN A 382 96.46 -2.62 3.87
C ASN A 382 96.53 -3.03 5.35
N LYS A 383 96.07 -4.25 5.65
CA LYS A 383 96.12 -4.80 7.00
C LYS A 383 97.41 -5.57 7.19
N SER A 384 97.98 -5.46 8.38
CA SER A 384 99.09 -6.29 8.84
C SER A 384 98.83 -6.85 10.23
N THR A 385 99.43 -7.99 10.56
CA THR A 385 99.39 -8.55 11.92
C THR A 385 100.73 -9.17 12.29
N GLY A 386 101.23 -8.81 13.48
CA GLY A 386 102.38 -9.48 14.10
C GLY A 386 101.99 -10.34 15.30
N SER A 387 100.69 -10.61 15.47
CA SER A 387 100.14 -11.26 16.64
C SER A 387 100.01 -12.78 16.44
N THR A 388 100.47 -13.55 17.44
CA THR A 388 100.23 -15.00 17.54
C THR A 388 98.81 -15.34 18.02
N SER A 389 98.05 -14.32 18.43
CA SER A 389 96.61 -14.38 18.70
C SER A 389 95.82 -13.85 17.51
N TYR A 390 94.61 -14.34 17.31
CA TYR A 390 93.75 -13.90 16.21
C TYR A 390 93.37 -12.41 16.30
N VAL A 391 93.45 -11.74 15.16
CA VAL A 391 93.01 -10.35 14.97
C VAL A 391 91.93 -10.33 13.88
N ASP A 392 90.82 -9.67 14.17
CA ASP A 392 89.72 -9.53 13.22
C ASP A 392 90.08 -8.56 12.09
N LEU A 393 89.89 -9.02 10.86
CA LEU A 393 90.14 -8.28 9.63
C LEU A 393 88.87 -7.64 9.10
N ILE A 394 87.79 -8.42 9.05
CA ILE A 394 86.49 -8.04 8.49
C ILE A 394 85.40 -8.58 9.40
N SER A 395 84.38 -7.77 9.64
CA SER A 395 83.12 -8.16 10.26
C SER A 395 81.97 -7.73 9.37
N ALA A 396 81.07 -8.67 9.04
CA ALA A 396 79.85 -8.40 8.29
C ALA A 396 78.67 -9.09 8.98
N GLN A 397 77.52 -8.42 9.03
CA GLN A 397 76.26 -9.02 9.49
C GLN A 397 75.41 -9.38 8.28
N ILE A 398 74.73 -10.52 8.34
CA ILE A 398 73.72 -10.91 7.36
C ILE A 398 72.47 -11.43 8.07
N THR A 399 71.29 -10.96 7.67
CA THR A 399 70.01 -11.37 8.26
C THR A 399 69.21 -12.19 7.26
N THR A 400 68.92 -13.44 7.62
CA THR A 400 68.13 -14.37 6.81
C THR A 400 66.72 -14.46 7.40
N PRO A 401 65.64 -14.18 6.63
CA PRO A 401 64.27 -14.26 7.14
C PRO A 401 63.77 -15.71 7.25
N ASP A 402 64.37 -16.64 6.50
CA ASP A 402 64.00 -18.05 6.44
C ASP A 402 65.28 -18.93 6.50
N ALA A 403 65.10 -20.23 6.75
CA ALA A 403 66.21 -21.18 6.64
C ALA A 403 66.75 -21.23 5.19
N THR A 404 68.06 -21.01 5.03
CA THR A 404 68.71 -20.81 3.72
C THR A 404 70.14 -21.37 3.72
N LYS A 405 70.77 -21.39 2.55
CA LYS A 405 72.21 -21.64 2.42
C LYS A 405 72.93 -20.33 2.16
N LEU A 406 73.88 -19.99 3.03
CA LEU A 406 74.80 -18.88 2.83
C LEU A 406 76.02 -19.36 2.06
N LEU A 407 76.31 -18.73 0.92
CA LEU A 407 77.61 -18.83 0.28
C LEU A 407 78.52 -17.74 0.85
N ILE A 408 79.63 -18.17 1.40
CA ILE A 408 80.69 -17.31 1.92
C ILE A 408 81.84 -17.40 0.95
N LEU A 409 82.12 -16.30 0.26
CA LEU A 409 83.30 -16.17 -0.59
C LEU A 409 84.31 -15.26 0.11
N PHE A 410 85.45 -15.83 0.45
CA PHE A 410 86.61 -15.08 0.88
C PHE A 410 87.61 -15.01 -0.27
N GLN A 411 88.11 -13.81 -0.54
CA GLN A 411 89.16 -13.57 -1.51
C GLN A 411 90.24 -12.74 -0.84
N ALA A 412 91.49 -13.18 -0.97
CA ALA A 412 92.65 -12.41 -0.56
C ALA A 412 93.55 -12.17 -1.77
N GLY A 413 94.16 -10.99 -1.80
CA GLY A 413 95.21 -10.68 -2.75
C GLY A 413 96.52 -11.39 -2.39
N ASP A 414 97.65 -10.75 -2.68
CA ASP A 414 98.95 -11.25 -2.27
C ASP A 414 99.10 -11.13 -0.74
N LEU A 415 99.07 -12.28 -0.05
CA LEU A 415 99.50 -12.40 1.35
C LEU A 415 101.01 -12.62 1.40
N ARG A 416 101.69 -11.85 2.25
CA ARG A 416 103.14 -11.91 2.42
C ARG A 416 103.50 -11.87 3.90
N LEU A 417 104.65 -12.43 4.22
CA LEU A 417 105.32 -12.26 5.51
C LEU A 417 106.52 -11.34 5.27
N ASP A 418 106.73 -10.35 6.13
CA ASP A 418 107.85 -9.40 6.01
C ASP A 418 109.22 -10.08 6.07
N TYR A 419 109.28 -11.24 6.73
CA TYR A 419 110.50 -12.00 6.93
C TYR A 419 110.15 -13.47 7.15
N GLN A 420 110.73 -14.37 6.35
CA GLN A 420 110.69 -15.82 6.58
C GLN A 420 112.12 -16.32 6.83
N GLU A 421 112.40 -16.72 8.07
CA GLU A 421 113.68 -17.34 8.44
C GLU A 421 113.53 -18.85 8.70
N ASP A 422 112.33 -19.31 9.05
CA ASP A 422 112.11 -20.66 9.57
C ASP A 422 110.94 -21.38 8.86
N GLN A 423 111.07 -22.71 8.72
CA GLN A 423 110.01 -23.61 8.26
C GLN A 423 108.76 -23.54 9.16
N SER A 424 108.88 -22.97 10.36
CA SER A 424 107.78 -22.75 11.31
C SER A 424 106.96 -21.46 11.10
N ASP A 425 107.29 -20.64 10.09
CA ASP A 425 106.62 -19.36 9.83
C ASP A 425 105.38 -19.51 8.92
N TRP A 426 104.20 -19.14 9.43
CA TRP A 426 102.93 -19.24 8.70
C TRP A 426 101.91 -18.16 9.12
N ILE A 427 100.90 -17.96 8.27
CA ILE A 427 99.70 -17.17 8.53
C ILE A 427 98.51 -18.13 8.62
N ASP A 428 97.72 -18.05 9.69
CA ASP A 428 96.38 -18.65 9.74
C ASP A 428 95.35 -17.62 9.35
N ILE A 429 94.38 -18.00 8.53
CA ILE A 429 93.16 -17.24 8.30
C ILE A 429 91.98 -18.12 8.64
N GLN A 430 91.04 -17.57 9.41
CA GLN A 430 89.78 -18.22 9.75
C GLN A 430 88.61 -17.36 9.34
N VAL A 431 87.57 -18.03 8.85
CA VAL A 431 86.25 -17.46 8.65
C VAL A 431 85.29 -18.11 9.63
N LEU A 432 84.64 -17.27 10.43
CA LEU A 432 83.74 -17.67 11.49
C LEU A 432 82.34 -17.16 11.23
N ILE A 433 81.35 -17.93 11.66
CA ILE A 433 79.96 -17.50 11.77
C ILE A 433 79.60 -17.56 13.26
N ASN A 434 79.19 -16.44 13.85
CA ASN A 434 78.87 -16.32 15.28
C ASN A 434 79.95 -16.96 16.18
N SER A 435 81.22 -16.64 15.89
CA SER A 435 82.39 -17.15 16.61
C SER A 435 82.70 -18.64 16.45
N VAL A 436 82.00 -19.36 15.55
CA VAL A 436 82.30 -20.75 15.18
C VAL A 436 83.04 -20.78 13.86
N GLU A 437 84.24 -21.34 13.85
CA GLU A 437 85.05 -21.53 12.64
C GLU A 437 84.34 -22.45 11.63
N LYS A 438 84.28 -22.02 10.38
CA LYS A 438 83.63 -22.77 9.28
C LYS A 438 84.60 -23.18 8.20
N THR A 439 85.51 -22.27 7.85
CA THR A 439 86.56 -22.52 6.88
C THR A 439 87.78 -21.68 7.25
N GLY A 440 88.92 -22.03 6.68
CA GLY A 440 90.18 -21.37 6.94
C GLY A 440 91.28 -21.90 6.05
N ALA A 441 92.42 -21.23 6.08
CA ALA A 441 93.61 -21.66 5.36
C ALA A 441 94.86 -21.23 6.12
N ARG A 442 95.87 -22.10 6.07
CA ARG A 442 97.22 -21.80 6.55
C ARG A 442 98.17 -21.65 5.37
N VAL A 443 99.01 -20.62 5.40
CA VAL A 443 100.04 -20.38 4.38
C VAL A 443 101.39 -20.21 5.03
N GLY A 444 102.38 -20.96 4.56
CA GLY A 444 103.75 -20.99 5.09
C GLY A 444 104.26 -22.41 5.31
N GLY A 445 105.59 -22.57 5.37
CA GLY A 445 106.25 -23.83 5.77
C GLY A 445 106.73 -24.80 4.67
N LEU A 446 107.06 -24.35 3.45
CA LEU A 446 107.72 -25.23 2.47
C LEU A 446 108.99 -24.57 1.88
N PHE A 447 110.16 -25.00 2.35
CA PHE A 447 111.45 -24.65 1.78
C PHE A 447 111.92 -25.79 0.86
N ALA A 448 112.23 -25.48 -0.39
CA ALA A 448 113.12 -26.32 -1.20
C ALA A 448 114.51 -25.69 -1.12
N ASP A 449 115.41 -26.34 -0.38
CA ASP A 449 116.79 -25.89 -0.24
C ASP A 449 117.51 -26.09 -1.58
N ILE A 450 117.99 -25.02 -2.22
CA ILE A 450 118.87 -25.11 -3.39
C ILE A 450 120.21 -24.45 -3.01
N PRO A 451 121.36 -25.14 -3.16
CA PRO A 451 122.65 -24.55 -2.83
C PRO A 451 122.95 -23.33 -3.71
N GLY A 452 122.96 -22.12 -3.12
CA GLY A 452 123.40 -20.90 -3.80
C GLY A 452 122.53 -19.65 -3.64
N GLY A 453 121.37 -19.72 -2.97
CA GLY A 453 120.59 -18.52 -2.66
C GLY A 453 119.16 -18.79 -2.20
N ILE A 454 118.69 -17.99 -1.24
CA ILE A 454 117.33 -18.06 -0.69
C ILE A 454 116.37 -17.45 -1.72
N LEU A 455 115.53 -18.29 -2.33
CA LEU A 455 114.36 -17.83 -3.08
C LEU A 455 113.19 -17.63 -2.11
N PHE A 456 112.80 -16.37 -1.89
CA PHE A 456 111.57 -16.02 -1.21
C PHE A 456 110.37 -16.49 -2.05
N TYR A 457 109.79 -17.64 -1.72
CA TYR A 457 108.52 -18.03 -2.32
C TYR A 457 107.42 -17.16 -1.71
N ASN A 458 106.94 -16.16 -2.46
CA ASN A 458 105.63 -15.56 -2.26
C ASN A 458 104.57 -16.67 -2.41
N GLN A 459 104.30 -17.41 -1.33
CA GLN A 459 103.23 -18.38 -1.32
C GLN A 459 101.90 -17.63 -1.37
N ARG A 460 101.26 -17.66 -2.52
CA ARG A 460 99.89 -17.14 -2.69
C ARG A 460 98.93 -18.15 -2.08
N LEU A 461 98.00 -17.67 -1.24
CA LEU A 461 96.79 -18.45 -0.94
C LEU A 461 96.13 -18.89 -2.27
N PRO A 462 95.32 -19.95 -2.27
CA PRO A 462 94.28 -20.08 -3.27
C PRO A 462 93.52 -18.76 -3.31
N THR A 463 93.46 -18.13 -4.49
CA THR A 463 92.93 -16.77 -4.68
C THR A 463 91.50 -16.59 -4.16
N GLN A 464 90.79 -17.69 -3.88
CA GLN A 464 89.43 -17.71 -3.35
C GLN A 464 89.21 -18.93 -2.44
N ILE A 465 88.53 -18.72 -1.30
CA ILE A 465 88.00 -19.77 -0.42
C ILE A 465 86.47 -19.63 -0.43
N HIS A 466 85.75 -20.69 -0.81
CA HIS A 466 84.29 -20.70 -0.84
C HIS A 466 83.75 -21.73 0.16
N HIS A 467 82.75 -21.35 0.95
CA HIS A 467 82.06 -22.24 1.89
C HIS A 467 80.55 -22.05 1.82
N TRP A 468 79.81 -23.16 1.83
CA TRP A 468 78.35 -23.14 1.92
C TRP A 468 77.93 -23.54 3.34
N GLU A 469 77.24 -22.65 4.04
CA GLU A 469 76.68 -22.95 5.36
C GLU A 469 75.15 -22.98 5.30
N ALA A 470 74.54 -24.04 5.83
CA ALA A 470 73.11 -24.05 6.11
C ALA A 470 72.84 -23.27 7.40
N VAL A 471 71.96 -22.27 7.32
CA VAL A 471 71.57 -21.44 8.46
C VAL A 471 70.06 -21.37 8.60
N ASN A 472 69.57 -21.15 9.83
CA ASN A 472 68.16 -20.92 10.10
C ASN A 472 67.83 -19.44 9.86
N ALA A 473 66.57 -19.05 10.07
CA ALA A 473 66.19 -17.64 10.13
C ALA A 473 66.89 -16.95 11.32
N GLY A 474 67.52 -15.80 11.08
CA GLY A 474 68.22 -15.04 12.11
C GLY A 474 69.30 -14.11 11.56
N THR A 475 69.96 -13.39 12.46
CA THR A 475 71.10 -12.53 12.13
C THR A 475 72.41 -13.24 12.48
N TYR A 476 73.33 -13.24 11.53
CA TYR A 476 74.61 -13.93 11.61
C TYR A 476 75.76 -12.94 11.42
N THR A 477 76.71 -12.97 12.35
CA THR A 477 77.99 -12.25 12.23
C THR A 477 79.01 -13.15 11.55
N VAL A 478 79.48 -12.75 10.38
CA VAL A 478 80.59 -13.41 9.69
C VAL A 478 81.87 -12.61 9.93
N LEU A 479 82.84 -13.26 10.56
CA LEU A 479 84.15 -12.66 10.87
C LEU A 479 85.23 -13.34 10.03
N VAL A 480 86.10 -12.54 9.44
CA VAL A 480 87.39 -13.00 8.94
C VAL A 480 88.45 -12.52 9.92
N ARG A 481 89.30 -13.42 10.38
CA ARG A 481 90.40 -13.10 11.30
C ARG A 481 91.64 -13.85 10.92
N TRP A 482 92.79 -13.35 11.36
CA TRP A 482 94.08 -13.96 11.05
C TRP A 482 95.08 -13.86 12.20
N LYS A 483 96.14 -14.69 12.15
CA LYS A 483 97.27 -14.64 13.09
C LYS A 483 98.54 -15.14 12.39
N VAL A 484 99.70 -14.86 12.99
CA VAL A 484 100.98 -15.43 12.58
C VAL A 484 101.40 -16.59 13.50
N GLY A 485 102.23 -17.49 12.98
CA GLY A 485 102.70 -18.69 13.70
C GLY A 485 103.69 -18.39 14.83
N ARG A 486 104.37 -17.25 14.79
CA ARG A 486 105.45 -16.89 15.72
C ARG A 486 105.48 -15.38 15.99
N SER A 487 105.91 -15.01 17.20
CA SER A 487 106.11 -13.62 17.60
C SER A 487 107.33 -13.02 16.89
N GLY A 488 107.22 -11.75 16.46
CA GLY A 488 108.29 -11.01 15.78
C GLY A 488 108.22 -11.04 14.25
N ILE A 489 107.25 -11.74 13.68
CA ILE A 489 106.98 -11.74 12.23
C ILE A 489 105.70 -10.98 11.98
N THR A 490 105.68 -10.12 10.97
CA THR A 490 104.48 -9.39 10.58
C THR A 490 104.00 -9.90 9.22
N ALA A 491 102.73 -10.30 9.15
CA ALA A 491 102.03 -10.60 7.91
C ALA A 491 101.40 -9.35 7.31
N TYR A 492 101.36 -9.26 5.99
CA TYR A 492 100.80 -8.13 5.24
C TYR A 492 99.85 -8.62 4.16
N ALA A 493 98.74 -7.90 4.02
CA ALA A 493 97.94 -7.87 2.81
C ALA A 493 98.33 -6.61 2.02
N GLY A 494 98.95 -6.79 0.84
CA GLY A 494 99.60 -5.70 0.09
C GLY A 494 98.68 -4.63 -0.52
N ASP A 495 99.27 -3.49 -0.89
CA ASP A 495 98.59 -2.23 -1.20
C ASP A 495 97.79 -2.17 -2.53
N SER A 496 97.76 -3.23 -3.33
CA SER A 496 97.05 -3.27 -4.63
C SER A 496 95.78 -4.12 -4.63
N PHE A 497 95.46 -4.84 -3.54
CA PHE A 497 94.23 -5.66 -3.46
C PHE A 497 93.74 -5.86 -2.02
N ALA A 498 92.44 -5.64 -1.82
CA ALA A 498 91.74 -5.83 -0.56
C ALA A 498 91.60 -7.30 -0.14
N VAL A 499 91.51 -7.56 1.17
CA VAL A 499 90.80 -8.75 1.66
C VAL A 499 89.31 -8.49 1.43
N LYS A 500 88.62 -9.40 0.74
CA LYS A 500 87.20 -9.26 0.40
C LYS A 500 86.42 -10.44 0.94
N LEU A 501 85.36 -10.14 1.70
CA LEU A 501 84.33 -11.08 2.10
C LEU A 501 83.07 -10.76 1.30
N SER A 502 82.53 -11.74 0.58
CA SER A 502 81.22 -11.64 -0.07
C SER A 502 80.30 -12.70 0.51
N LEU A 503 79.14 -12.27 1.01
CA LEU A 503 78.09 -13.14 1.53
C LEU A 503 76.92 -13.11 0.56
N MET A 504 76.42 -14.29 0.20
CA MET A 504 75.29 -14.43 -0.71
C MET A 504 74.27 -15.37 -0.11
N GLN A 505 73.02 -14.93 0.01
CA GLN A 505 71.92 -15.78 0.48
C GLN A 505 71.31 -16.53 -0.71
N ASN A 506 71.32 -17.86 -0.68
CA ASN A 506 70.65 -18.68 -1.67
C ASN A 506 69.24 -19.06 -1.20
N LYS A 507 68.24 -18.28 -1.62
CA LYS A 507 66.84 -18.63 -1.41
C LYS A 507 66.41 -19.64 -2.48
N LYS A 508 65.99 -20.82 -2.03
CA LYS A 508 65.39 -21.86 -2.88
C LYS A 508 64.06 -21.41 -3.46
#